data_AF-A0A4Z0AXZ9-F1
#
_entry.id   AF-A0A4Z0AXZ9-F1
#
_cell.length_a   1.000
_cell.length_b   1.000
_cell.length_c   1.000
_cell.angle_alpha   90.00
_cell.angle_beta   90.00
_cell.angle_gamma   90.00
#
_symmetry.space_group_name_H-M   'P 1'
#
loop_
_entity.id
_entity.type
_entity.pdbx_description
1 polymer ?
#
loop_
_entity_poly.entity_id
_entity_poly.type
_entity_poly.pdbx_seq_one_letter_code
_entity_poly.pdbx_strand_id
1 'polypeptide(L)'
;MTFSTHDFSRRLNSALSFPYTIIGNRQRRTWERLIGYIESSACTSEFNKAAAYAEGYAHALADSGQIDISTDRDLLIIATVDAWRCTRTYPNTSTNLSCPGKL
;
A
#
# COMPACT_ATOMS: atom_id res chain seq x y z
N MET A 1 9.15 -4.09 -18.37
CA MET A 1 9.41 -4.74 -17.06
C MET A 1 8.08 -5.02 -16.41
N THR A 2 7.72 -6.28 -16.19
CA THR A 2 6.60 -6.66 -15.33
C THR A 2 7.13 -6.73 -13.90
N PHE A 3 6.82 -5.73 -13.08
CA PHE A 3 7.13 -5.79 -11.65
C PHE A 3 6.30 -6.90 -11.00
N SER A 4 6.94 -7.69 -10.14
CA SER A 4 6.23 -8.66 -9.30
C SER A 4 5.50 -7.94 -8.17
N THR A 5 4.49 -8.60 -7.58
CA THR A 5 3.82 -8.17 -6.35
C THR A 5 4.82 -7.79 -5.25
N HIS A 6 5.90 -8.55 -5.12
CA HIS A 6 6.95 -8.33 -4.14
C HIS A 6 7.81 -7.08 -4.43
N ASP A 7 7.98 -6.70 -5.71
CA ASP A 7 8.70 -5.47 -6.07
C ASP A 7 7.90 -4.23 -5.69
N PHE A 8 6.57 -4.27 -5.88
CA PHE A 8 5.68 -3.20 -5.44
C PHE A 8 5.66 -3.07 -3.92
N SER A 9 5.58 -4.19 -3.19
CA SER A 9 5.60 -4.16 -1.72
C SER A 9 6.93 -3.62 -1.18
N ARG A 10 8.06 -3.98 -1.79
CA ARG A 10 9.37 -3.42 -1.44
C ARG A 10 9.43 -1.90 -1.69
N ARG A 11 8.94 -1.44 -2.83
CA ARG A 11 8.93 -0.01 -3.19
C ARG A 11 8.08 0.81 -2.23
N LEU A 12 6.90 0.31 -1.84
CA LEU A 12 6.06 0.95 -0.82
C LEU A 12 6.72 0.94 0.56
N ASN A 13 7.35 -0.16 0.97
CA ASN A 13 8.06 -0.22 2.26
C ASN A 13 9.16 0.85 2.34
N SER A 14 9.84 1.14 1.23
CA SER A 14 10.84 2.20 1.16
C SER A 14 10.30 3.62 1.05
N ALA A 15 8.99 3.81 0.83
CA ALA A 15 8.41 5.14 0.64
C ALA A 15 8.36 5.97 1.94
N LEU A 16 8.24 5.31 3.10
CA LEU A 16 8.21 5.98 4.40
C LEU A 16 9.52 5.79 5.15
N SER A 17 10.08 6.90 5.63
CA SER A 17 11.19 6.89 6.59
C SER A 17 10.64 7.07 8.00
N PHE A 18 11.08 6.22 8.93
CA PHE A 18 10.63 6.24 10.31
C PHE A 18 11.81 6.49 11.25
N PRO A 19 11.64 7.31 12.31
CA PRO A 19 12.68 7.54 13.30
C PRO A 19 12.97 6.25 14.08
N TYR A 20 14.22 6.07 14.50
CA TYR A 20 14.65 4.90 15.27
C TYR A 20 14.29 5.04 16.77
N THR A 21 12.99 5.13 17.05
CA THR A 21 12.42 5.21 18.40
C THR A 21 11.41 4.09 18.62
N ILE A 22 10.96 3.89 19.87
CA ILE A 22 9.91 2.89 20.16
C ILE A 22 8.63 3.19 19.36
N ILE A 23 8.25 4.46 19.25
CA ILE A 23 7.08 4.89 18.49
C ILE A 23 7.30 4.69 16.99
N GLY A 24 8.45 5.14 16.45
CA GLY A 24 8.77 4.98 15.03
C GLY A 24 8.84 3.52 14.60
N ASN A 25 9.37 2.62 15.44
CA ASN A 25 9.38 1.19 15.17
C ASN A 25 7.98 0.57 15.16
N ARG A 26 7.07 1.04 16.03
CA ARG A 26 5.66 0.62 16.00
C ARG A 26 4.98 1.10 14.72
N GLN A 27 5.25 2.33 14.32
CA GLN A 27 4.68 2.91 13.09
C GLN A 27 5.17 2.18 11.85
N ARG A 28 6.47 1.89 11.77
CA ARG A 28 7.08 1.07 10.72
C ARG A 28 6.41 -0.31 10.62
N ARG A 29 6.25 -1.02 11.75
CA ARG A 29 5.58 -2.33 11.75
C ARG A 29 4.13 -2.27 11.30
N THR A 30 3.42 -1.19 11.64
CA THR A 30 2.05 -0.96 11.16
C THR A 30 2.04 -0.74 9.64
N TRP A 31 2.95 0.07 9.12
CA TRP A 31 3.12 0.29 7.68
C TRP A 31 3.42 -1.02 6.92
N GLU A 32 4.40 -1.78 7.39
CA GLU A 32 4.77 -3.09 6.83
C GLU A 32 3.58 -4.06 6.81
N ARG A 33 2.76 -4.08 7.87
CA ARG A 33 1.53 -4.90 7.92
C ARG A 33 0.48 -4.45 6.92
N LEU A 34 0.27 -3.14 6.77
CA LEU A 34 -0.69 -2.61 5.80
C LEU A 34 -0.27 -2.98 4.37
N ILE A 35 1.03 -2.86 4.06
CA ILE A 35 1.57 -3.33 2.78
C ILE A 35 1.37 -4.83 2.61
N GLY A 36 1.59 -5.62 3.67
CA GLY A 36 1.30 -7.06 3.67
C GLY A 36 -0.16 -7.38 3.31
N TYR A 37 -1.13 -6.59 3.78
CA TYR A 37 -2.53 -6.77 3.39
C TYR A 37 -2.80 -6.43 1.92
N ILE A 38 -2.13 -5.42 1.36
CA ILE A 38 -2.20 -5.11 -0.08
C ILE A 38 -1.61 -6.29 -0.88
N GLU A 39 -0.47 -6.82 -0.43
CA GLU A 39 0.24 -7.95 -1.04
C GLU A 39 -0.61 -9.22 -1.05
N SER A 40 -1.24 -9.55 0.07
CA SER A 40 -2.05 -10.75 0.23
C SER A 40 -3.50 -10.63 -0.24
N SER A 41 -3.92 -9.46 -0.76
CA SER A 41 -5.31 -9.24 -1.19
C SER A 41 -5.72 -10.27 -2.24
N ALA A 42 -6.90 -10.89 -2.11
CA ALA A 42 -7.36 -11.91 -3.05
C ALA A 42 -8.07 -11.32 -4.27
N CYS A 43 -8.72 -10.17 -4.10
CA CYS A 43 -9.49 -9.51 -5.17
C CYS A 43 -9.20 -8.00 -5.24
N THR A 44 -9.67 -7.34 -6.31
CA THR A 44 -9.47 -5.89 -6.53
C THR A 44 -10.11 -5.03 -5.43
N SER A 45 -11.27 -5.46 -4.89
CA SER A 45 -11.94 -4.74 -3.80
C SER A 45 -11.11 -4.75 -2.50
N GLU A 46 -10.61 -5.92 -2.10
CA GLU A 46 -9.71 -6.03 -0.95
C GLU A 46 -8.43 -5.21 -1.14
N PHE A 47 -7.84 -5.28 -2.34
CA PHE A 47 -6.66 -4.50 -2.69
C PHE A 47 -6.92 -3.00 -2.53
N ASN A 48 -8.01 -2.49 -3.12
CA ASN A 48 -8.35 -1.06 -3.04
C ASN A 48 -8.61 -0.62 -1.60
N LYS A 49 -9.29 -1.47 -0.80
CA LYS A 49 -9.54 -1.20 0.61
C LYS A 49 -8.23 -1.15 1.41
N ALA A 50 -7.34 -2.11 1.22
CA ALA A 50 -6.03 -2.15 1.88
C ALA A 50 -5.16 -0.95 1.49
N ALA A 51 -5.16 -0.60 0.20
CA ALA A 51 -4.43 0.57 -0.31
C ALA A 51 -4.93 1.88 0.30
N ALA A 52 -6.26 2.07 0.37
CA ALA A 52 -6.84 3.26 1.01
C ALA A 52 -6.50 3.36 2.50
N TYR A 53 -6.43 2.24 3.23
CA TYR A 53 -5.96 2.25 4.62
C TYR A 53 -4.49 2.62 4.74
N ALA A 54 -3.63 2.13 3.85
CA ALA A 54 -2.21 2.49 3.82
C ALA A 54 -2.02 3.99 3.54
N GLU A 55 -2.70 4.51 2.53
CA GLU A 55 -2.66 5.94 2.19
C GLU A 55 -3.16 6.82 3.34
N GLY A 56 -4.31 6.50 3.92
CA GLY A 56 -4.83 7.23 5.09
C GLY A 56 -3.90 7.18 6.31
N TYR A 57 -3.21 6.05 6.51
CA TYR A 57 -2.21 5.93 7.56
C TYR A 57 -1.00 6.84 7.32
N ALA A 58 -0.50 6.92 6.08
CA ALA A 58 0.61 7.82 5.72
C ALA A 58 0.24 9.29 5.95
N HIS A 59 -0.98 9.70 5.55
CA HIS A 59 -1.49 11.05 5.81
C HIS A 59 -1.62 11.33 7.31
N ALA A 60 -2.20 10.41 8.09
CA ALA A 60 -2.34 10.58 9.53
C ALA A 60 -0.98 10.73 10.25
N LEU A 61 0.06 10.03 9.78
CA LEU A 61 1.42 10.21 10.31
C LEU A 61 1.99 11.59 9.98
N ALA A 62 1.77 12.09 8.76
CA ALA A 62 2.24 13.41 8.36
C ALA A 62 1.52 14.52 9.13
N ASP A 63 0.19 14.43 9.23
CA ASP A 63 -0.66 15.41 9.94
C ASP A 63 -0.37 15.47 11.44
N SER A 64 0.04 14.34 12.04
CA SER A 64 0.44 14.25 13.44
C SER A 64 1.92 14.54 13.70
N GLY A 65 2.66 14.99 12.68
CA GLY A 65 4.08 15.35 12.78
C GLY A 65 5.01 14.19 13.09
N GLN A 66 4.58 12.95 12.82
CA GLN A 66 5.39 11.74 13.05
C GLN A 66 6.37 11.47 11.92
N ILE A 67 6.04 11.96 10.72
CA ILE A 67 6.90 11.99 9.52
C ILE A 67 6.76 13.35 8.85
N ASP A 68 7.76 13.74 8.06
CA ASP A 68 7.71 15.00 7.32
C ASP A 68 6.61 14.98 6.25
N ILE A 69 5.97 16.12 6.01
CA ILE A 69 5.07 16.27 4.87
C ILE A 69 5.91 16.30 3.59
N SER A 70 5.61 15.42 2.64
CA SER A 70 6.36 15.30 1.39
C SER A 70 5.44 14.93 0.24
N THR A 71 5.26 15.87 -0.70
CA THR A 71 4.49 15.65 -1.92
C THR A 71 5.11 14.56 -2.78
N ASP A 72 6.44 14.49 -2.87
CA ASP A 72 7.15 13.48 -3.67
C ASP A 72 6.89 12.07 -3.15
N ARG A 73 6.87 11.89 -1.84
CA ARG A 73 6.49 10.63 -1.20
C ARG A 73 5.05 10.26 -1.53
N ASP A 74 4.12 11.19 -1.41
CA ASP A 74 2.70 10.93 -1.65
C ASP A 74 2.47 10.53 -3.12
N LEU A 75 3.11 11.24 -4.06
CA LEU A 75 3.12 10.89 -5.48
C LEU A 75 3.75 9.51 -5.72
N LEU A 76 4.83 9.15 -5.02
CA LEU A 76 5.45 7.83 -5.13
C LEU A 76 4.51 6.72 -4.64
N ILE A 77 3.81 6.92 -3.52
CA ILE A 77 2.83 5.96 -2.99
C ILE A 77 1.70 5.77 -4.00
N ILE A 78 1.08 6.85 -4.47
CA ILE A 78 -0.01 6.83 -5.45
C ILE A 78 0.44 6.12 -6.74
N ALA A 79 1.56 6.53 -7.32
CA ALA A 79 2.06 5.94 -8.56
C ALA A 79 2.40 4.44 -8.41
N THR A 80 2.92 4.03 -7.25
CA THR A 80 3.25 2.62 -6.98
C THR A 80 1.98 1.78 -6.83
N VAL A 81 0.98 2.28 -6.10
CA VAL A 81 -0.32 1.60 -5.93
C VAL A 81 -1.07 1.51 -7.25
N ASP A 82 -1.08 2.57 -8.06
CA ASP A 82 -1.76 2.58 -9.36
C ASP A 82 -1.12 1.62 -10.34
N ALA A 83 0.21 1.61 -10.44
CA ALA A 83 0.94 0.65 -11.25
C ALA A 83 0.65 -0.79 -10.80
N TRP A 84 0.65 -1.04 -9.49
CA TRP A 84 0.30 -2.35 -8.94
C TRP A 84 -1.14 -2.74 -9.27
N ARG A 85 -2.10 -1.82 -9.13
CA ARG A 85 -3.50 -2.04 -9.52
C ARG A 85 -3.60 -2.43 -11.00
N CYS A 86 -2.93 -1.71 -11.90
CA CYS A 86 -2.89 -2.05 -13.31
C CYS A 86 -2.38 -3.48 -13.54
N THR A 87 -1.28 -3.89 -12.90
CA THR A 87 -0.78 -5.27 -13.03
C THR A 87 -1.74 -6.35 -12.53
N ARG A 88 -2.76 -6.01 -11.73
CA ARG A 88 -3.79 -6.94 -11.24
C ARG A 88 -5.04 -6.97 -12.12
N THR A 89 -5.36 -5.86 -12.78
CA THR A 89 -6.50 -5.74 -13.69
C THR A 89 -6.18 -6.25 -15.09
N TYR A 90 -4.96 -6.03 -15.58
CA TYR A 90 -4.55 -6.37 -16.95
C TYR A 90 -4.16 -7.84 -17.24
N PRO A 91 -3.89 -8.77 -16.28
CA PRO A 91 -3.55 -10.14 -16.64
C PRO A 91 -4.75 -10.98 -17.08
N ASN A 92 -5.98 -10.59 -16.72
CA ASN A 92 -7.12 -11.48 -16.79
C ASN A 92 -8.38 -10.75 -17.28
N THR A 93 -8.67 -10.91 -18.57
CA THR A 93 -10.05 -11.05 -19.06
C THR A 93 -10.65 -12.36 -18.51
N SER A 94 -10.70 -12.51 -17.18
CA SER A 94 -11.35 -13.61 -16.49
C SER A 94 -12.26 -13.04 -15.43
N THR A 95 -13.54 -13.36 -15.60
CA THR A 95 -14.76 -12.90 -14.94
C THR A 95 -14.83 -13.15 -13.42
N ASN A 96 -13.70 -13.34 -12.72
CA ASN A 96 -13.67 -13.82 -11.33
C ASN A 96 -12.94 -12.90 -10.32
N LEU A 97 -12.84 -11.59 -10.57
CA LEU A 97 -12.32 -10.63 -9.58
C LEU A 97 -13.40 -10.01 -8.67
N SER A 98 -14.67 -10.38 -8.86
CA SER A 98 -15.73 -10.02 -7.92
C SER A 98 -15.55 -10.80 -6.62
N CYS A 99 -15.15 -10.10 -5.56
CA CYS A 99 -15.24 -10.66 -4.22
C CYS A 99 -16.71 -11.06 -3.97
N PRO A 100 -17.03 -12.35 -3.77
CA PRO A 100 -18.37 -12.70 -3.35
C PRO A 100 -18.56 -12.10 -1.95
N GLY A 101 -19.64 -11.35 -1.76
CA GLY A 101 -19.99 -10.84 -0.45
C GLY A 101 -19.95 -11.99 0.55
N LYS A 102 -19.22 -11.80 1.65
CA LYS A 102 -19.33 -12.69 2.80
C LYS A 102 -20.81 -12.75 3.19
N LEU A 103 -21.43 -13.91 2.94
CA LEU A 103 -22.71 -14.30 3.53
C LEU A 103 -22.56 -14.41 5.05
#